data_AF-A0A4P9YPW5-F1
#
_entry.id   AF-A0A4P9YPW5-F1
#
_cell.length_a   1.000
_cell.length_b   1.000
_cell.length_c   1.000
_cell.angle_alpha   90.00
_cell.angle_beta   90.00
_cell.angle_gamma   90.00
#
_symmetry.space_group_name_H-M   'P 1'
#
loop_
_entity.id
_entity.type
_entity.pdbx_description
1 polymer ?
#
loop_
_entity_poly.entity_id
_entity_poly.type
_entity_poly.pdbx_seq_one_letter_code
_entity_poly.pdbx_strand_id
1 'polypeptide(L)'
;MTLEEVIVEHLRYPVYQFICLIGALIVFYGLVSLFVKEKMYLTESLIATIIGIICGPSVLGLINLEHWFDTKEKSKFQRVLIAIQVMAVAVSLPRSYIISHKRSFLMFLLPIMLVMWVVSSIIVKLALSFSWTHSFIVGACVTPTDPILAHSVIKGKFANKYIPHHLRNIISAESGANDGLGFPLLMLPIYFLQTDNIGKALMQWLTITWLYEIGLSIVIGFILGYSAKHILQKSEKNGLIDKGSFLAFSIGLAVII
;
A
#
# COMPACT_ATOMS: atom_id res chain seq x y z
N MET A 1 16.13 23.14 -32.38
CA MET A 1 15.89 21.82 -31.78
C MET A 1 14.52 21.35 -32.23
N THR A 2 14.47 20.32 -33.07
CA THR A 2 13.23 19.75 -33.60
C THR A 2 12.53 18.90 -32.53
N LEU A 3 11.22 18.63 -32.70
CA LEU A 3 10.45 17.83 -31.72
C LEU A 3 11.06 16.42 -31.53
N GLU A 4 11.60 15.83 -32.61
CA GLU A 4 12.32 14.56 -32.56
C GLU A 4 13.59 14.64 -31.70
N GLU A 5 14.39 15.69 -31.85
CA GLU A 5 15.61 15.88 -31.06
C GLU A 5 15.30 15.99 -29.56
N VAL A 6 14.25 16.73 -29.19
CA VAL A 6 13.80 16.86 -27.79
C VAL A 6 13.33 15.51 -27.24
N ILE A 7 12.54 14.76 -28.00
CA ILE A 7 12.01 13.46 -27.59
C ILE A 7 13.15 12.46 -27.39
N VAL A 8 14.09 12.39 -28.33
CA VAL A 8 15.24 11.48 -28.25
C VAL A 8 16.16 11.85 -27.08
N GLU A 9 16.37 13.14 -26.83
CA GLU A 9 17.15 13.61 -25.67
C GLU A 9 16.48 13.26 -24.34
N HIS A 10 15.17 13.45 -24.21
CA HIS A 10 14.44 13.12 -22.98
C HIS A 10 14.34 11.60 -22.78
N LEU A 11 14.11 10.82 -23.83
CA LEU A 11 14.09 9.36 -23.75
C LEU A 11 15.46 8.75 -23.42
N ARG A 12 16.56 9.51 -23.37
CA ARG A 12 17.82 9.02 -22.81
C ARG A 12 17.79 8.86 -21.29
N TYR A 13 16.95 9.61 -20.59
CA TYR A 13 16.87 9.49 -19.14
C TYR A 13 15.87 8.40 -18.73
N PRO A 14 16.27 7.50 -17.81
CA PRO A 14 15.43 6.37 -17.40
C PRO A 14 14.10 6.80 -16.77
N VAL A 15 14.06 7.96 -16.12
CA VAL A 15 12.84 8.51 -15.50
C VAL A 15 11.78 8.85 -16.56
N TYR A 16 12.16 9.43 -17.70
CA TYR A 16 11.20 9.75 -18.77
C TYR A 16 10.73 8.48 -19.50
N GLN A 17 11.60 7.48 -19.66
CA GLN A 17 11.21 6.16 -20.18
C GLN A 17 10.17 5.50 -19.26
N PHE A 18 10.40 5.53 -17.94
CA PHE A 18 9.46 5.03 -16.94
C PHE A 18 8.10 5.72 -17.01
N ILE A 19 8.09 7.06 -17.04
CA ILE A 19 6.86 7.86 -17.10
C ILE A 19 6.11 7.60 -18.41
N CYS A 20 6.80 7.58 -19.55
CA CYS A 20 6.19 7.29 -20.85
C CYS A 20 5.58 5.89 -20.87
N LEU A 21 6.30 4.89 -20.34
CA LEU A 21 5.81 3.53 -20.31
C LEU A 21 4.57 3.39 -19.42
N ILE A 22 4.61 3.93 -18.19
CA ILE A 22 3.44 3.94 -17.31
C ILE A 22 2.27 4.68 -17.96
N GLY A 23 2.52 5.84 -18.57
CA GLY A 23 1.50 6.60 -19.29
C GLY A 23 0.88 5.79 -20.43
N ALA A 24 1.70 5.16 -21.28
CA ALA A 24 1.25 4.30 -22.36
C ALA A 24 0.43 3.10 -21.85
N LEU A 25 0.86 2.48 -20.74
CA LEU A 25 0.15 1.39 -20.10
C LEU A 25 -1.21 1.82 -19.56
N ILE A 26 -1.29 2.96 -18.89
CA ILE A 26 -2.55 3.51 -18.36
C ILE A 26 -3.51 3.83 -19.51
N VAL A 27 -3.03 4.44 -20.59
CA VAL A 27 -3.85 4.76 -21.76
C VAL A 27 -4.37 3.48 -22.42
N PHE A 28 -3.48 2.53 -22.73
CA PHE A 28 -3.87 1.28 -23.37
C PHE A 28 -4.84 0.47 -22.49
N TYR A 29 -4.53 0.35 -21.20
CA TYR A 29 -5.41 -0.30 -20.24
C TYR A 29 -6.76 0.40 -20.17
N GLY A 30 -6.79 1.73 -20.13
CA GLY A 30 -8.01 2.53 -20.12
C GLY A 30 -8.94 2.19 -21.28
N LEU A 31 -8.38 2.05 -22.50
CA LEU A 31 -9.13 1.71 -23.71
C LEU A 31 -9.78 0.32 -23.66
N VAL A 32 -9.15 -0.67 -23.03
CA VAL A 32 -9.64 -2.06 -22.97
C VAL A 32 -10.26 -2.41 -21.61
N SER A 33 -10.24 -1.48 -20.65
CA SER A 33 -10.59 -1.71 -19.25
C SER A 33 -11.98 -2.30 -19.06
N LEU A 34 -12.97 -1.87 -19.86
CA LEU A 34 -14.34 -2.39 -19.77
C LEU A 34 -14.40 -3.87 -20.14
N PHE A 35 -13.74 -4.28 -21.23
CA PHE A 35 -13.71 -5.69 -21.64
C PHE A 35 -12.99 -6.54 -20.59
N VAL A 36 -11.83 -6.08 -20.13
CA VAL A 36 -11.02 -6.79 -19.13
C VAL A 36 -11.78 -6.98 -17.81
N LYS A 37 -12.34 -5.90 -17.26
CA LYS A 37 -12.99 -5.94 -15.95
C LYS A 37 -14.33 -6.66 -15.99
N GLU A 38 -15.15 -6.39 -17.02
CA GLU A 38 -16.55 -6.83 -17.04
C GLU A 38 -16.75 -8.18 -17.72
N LYS A 39 -15.89 -8.57 -18.67
CA LYS A 39 -15.98 -9.89 -19.33
C LYS A 39 -14.96 -10.90 -18.81
N MET A 40 -13.71 -10.49 -18.60
CA MET A 40 -12.65 -11.42 -18.16
C MET A 40 -12.47 -11.48 -16.65
N TYR A 41 -13.06 -10.54 -15.89
CA TYR A 41 -12.93 -10.45 -14.43
C TYR A 41 -11.47 -10.45 -13.94
N LEU A 42 -10.54 -9.91 -14.75
CA LEU A 42 -9.14 -9.79 -14.37
C LEU A 42 -8.89 -8.49 -13.60
N THR A 43 -8.01 -8.57 -12.59
CA THR A 43 -7.64 -7.45 -11.74
C THR A 43 -6.60 -6.56 -12.40
N GLU A 44 -6.59 -5.25 -12.08
CA GLU A 44 -5.56 -4.32 -12.57
C GLU A 44 -4.15 -4.83 -12.22
N SER A 45 -3.98 -5.31 -10.99
CA SER A 45 -2.69 -5.75 -10.46
C SER A 45 -2.12 -6.92 -11.25
N LEU A 46 -2.94 -7.92 -11.59
CA LEU A 46 -2.49 -9.07 -12.37
C LEU A 46 -1.95 -8.64 -13.74
N ILE A 47 -2.66 -7.73 -14.41
CA ILE A 47 -2.27 -7.22 -15.72
C ILE A 47 -1.00 -6.38 -15.61
N ALA A 48 -0.93 -5.51 -14.61
CA ALA A 48 0.27 -4.72 -14.34
C ALA A 48 1.49 -5.62 -14.05
N THR A 49 1.31 -6.72 -13.31
CA THR A 49 2.38 -7.71 -13.06
C THR A 49 2.80 -8.42 -14.35
N ILE A 50 1.88 -8.91 -15.17
CA ILE A 50 2.19 -9.57 -16.44
C ILE A 50 2.97 -8.63 -17.36
N ILE A 51 2.50 -7.39 -17.50
CA ILE A 51 3.18 -6.40 -18.34
C ILE A 51 4.54 -6.03 -17.74
N GLY A 52 4.64 -5.90 -16.42
CA GLY A 52 5.91 -5.67 -15.73
C GLY A 52 6.93 -6.79 -15.99
N ILE A 53 6.50 -8.06 -16.02
CA ILE A 53 7.36 -9.21 -16.34
C ILE A 53 7.81 -9.16 -17.81
N ILE A 54 6.89 -8.87 -18.73
CA ILE A 54 7.19 -8.79 -20.17
C ILE A 54 8.13 -7.61 -20.47
N CYS A 55 7.87 -6.44 -19.91
CA CYS A 55 8.70 -5.25 -20.10
C CYS A 55 9.98 -5.28 -19.26
N GLY A 56 10.04 -6.11 -18.22
CA GLY A 56 11.18 -6.22 -17.31
C GLY A 56 12.41 -6.90 -17.92
N PRO A 57 13.49 -7.03 -17.14
CA PRO A 57 14.78 -7.55 -17.60
C PRO A 57 14.72 -9.02 -18.07
N SER A 58 13.73 -9.79 -17.62
CA SER A 58 13.60 -11.21 -17.96
C SER A 58 13.13 -11.49 -19.38
N VAL A 59 12.47 -10.54 -20.06
CA VAL A 59 11.90 -10.74 -21.40
C VAL A 59 12.36 -9.67 -22.38
N LEU A 60 11.81 -8.44 -22.30
CA LEU A 60 12.14 -7.37 -23.26
C LEU A 60 13.29 -6.46 -22.79
N GLY A 61 13.58 -6.41 -21.50
CA GLY A 61 14.63 -5.56 -20.95
C GLY A 61 14.39 -4.06 -21.06
N LEU A 62 13.14 -3.64 -21.33
CA LEU A 62 12.77 -2.23 -21.50
C LEU A 62 12.78 -1.48 -20.17
N ILE A 63 12.43 -2.14 -19.07
CA ILE A 63 12.46 -1.59 -17.72
C ILE A 63 13.57 -2.28 -16.94
N ASN A 64 14.57 -1.51 -16.50
CA ASN A 64 15.54 -1.99 -15.53
C ASN A 64 15.58 -1.08 -14.31
N LEU A 65 14.74 -1.39 -13.32
CA LEU A 65 14.63 -0.62 -12.09
C LEU A 65 15.96 -0.53 -11.33
N GLU A 66 16.84 -1.54 -11.40
CA GLU A 66 18.18 -1.51 -10.78
C GLU A 66 19.11 -0.48 -11.40
N HIS A 67 18.99 -0.25 -12.70
CA HIS A 67 19.77 0.78 -13.37
C HIS A 67 19.14 2.17 -13.21
N TRP A 68 17.81 2.23 -13.06
CA TRP A 68 17.05 3.48 -13.09
C TRP A 68 16.98 4.20 -11.75
N PHE A 69 17.03 3.44 -10.66
CA PHE A 69 16.92 3.98 -9.30
C PHE A 69 17.92 3.29 -8.38
N ASP A 70 18.61 4.08 -7.56
CA ASP A 70 19.37 3.51 -6.44
C ASP A 70 18.39 2.90 -5.42
N THR A 71 18.87 1.93 -4.64
CA THR A 71 18.12 1.20 -3.60
C THR A 71 17.40 2.15 -2.65
N LYS A 72 18.04 3.28 -2.30
CA LYS A 72 17.47 4.32 -1.44
C LYS A 72 16.32 5.08 -2.11
N GLU A 73 16.41 5.36 -3.40
CA GLU A 73 15.36 6.07 -4.15
C GLU A 73 14.13 5.18 -4.35
N LYS A 74 14.35 3.89 -4.65
CA LYS A 74 13.28 2.89 -4.74
C LYS A 74 12.44 2.81 -3.47
N SER A 75 13.09 2.70 -2.31
CA SER A 75 12.39 2.59 -1.03
C SER A 75 11.60 3.87 -0.68
N LYS A 76 12.13 5.06 -1.00
CA LYS A 76 11.40 6.32 -0.85
C LYS A 76 10.15 6.36 -1.73
N PHE A 77 10.29 5.97 -2.99
CA PHE A 77 9.17 5.92 -3.93
C PHE A 77 8.06 4.94 -3.47
N GLN A 78 8.44 3.74 -3.02
CA GLN A 78 7.49 2.76 -2.48
C GLN A 78 6.73 3.27 -1.26
N ARG A 79 7.41 3.99 -0.34
CA ARG A 79 6.77 4.59 0.84
C ARG A 79 5.69 5.59 0.45
N VAL A 80 5.98 6.46 -0.53
CA VAL A 80 4.99 7.43 -1.03
C VAL A 80 3.79 6.71 -1.66
N LEU A 81 4.01 5.65 -2.43
CA LEU A 81 2.92 4.86 -3.02
C LEU A 81 2.03 4.23 -1.94
N ILE A 82 2.62 3.60 -0.93
CA ILE A 82 1.87 3.01 0.19
C ILE A 82 1.10 4.09 0.95
N ALA A 83 1.71 5.25 1.22
CA ALA A 83 1.04 6.36 1.89
C ALA A 83 -0.20 6.86 1.11
N ILE A 84 -0.07 7.04 -0.20
CA ILE A 84 -1.20 7.42 -1.08
C ILE A 84 -2.28 6.34 -1.06
N GLN A 85 -1.90 5.07 -1.13
CA GLN A 85 -2.81 3.94 -1.13
C GLN A 85 -3.63 3.84 0.17
N VAL A 86 -2.96 3.87 1.32
CA VAL A 86 -3.61 3.81 2.64
C VAL A 86 -4.51 5.04 2.84
N MET A 87 -4.07 6.23 2.41
CA MET A 87 -4.90 7.44 2.45
C MET A 87 -6.15 7.31 1.57
N ALA A 88 -6.02 6.77 0.35
CA ALA A 88 -7.16 6.56 -0.55
C ALA A 88 -8.21 5.62 0.06
N VAL A 89 -7.77 4.57 0.78
CA VAL A 89 -8.67 3.70 1.54
C VAL A 89 -9.34 4.48 2.67
N ALA A 90 -8.58 5.22 3.47
CA ALA A 90 -9.10 5.98 4.61
C ALA A 90 -10.19 7.00 4.18
N VAL A 91 -10.00 7.69 3.07
CA VAL A 91 -10.97 8.66 2.51
C VAL A 91 -12.21 7.98 1.94
N SER A 92 -12.08 6.75 1.43
CA SER A 92 -13.19 6.00 0.85
C SER A 92 -14.15 5.40 1.90
N LEU A 93 -13.72 5.29 3.16
CA LEU A 93 -14.52 4.72 4.22
C LEU A 93 -15.61 5.67 4.72
N PRO A 94 -16.81 5.16 5.10
CA PRO A 94 -17.85 6.00 5.69
C PRO A 94 -17.38 6.65 7.00
N ARG A 95 -17.96 7.81 7.31
CA ARG A 95 -17.67 8.53 8.57
C ARG A 95 -17.89 7.63 9.79
N SER A 96 -16.93 7.63 10.70
CA SER A 96 -16.95 6.88 11.97
C SER A 96 -17.08 5.36 11.83
N TYR A 97 -16.90 4.79 10.64
CA TYR A 97 -17.12 3.37 10.39
C TYR A 97 -16.28 2.45 11.29
N ILE A 98 -14.99 2.78 11.46
CA ILE A 98 -14.04 2.04 12.31
C ILE A 98 -14.51 2.02 13.77
N ILE A 99 -14.99 3.15 14.28
CA ILE A 99 -15.43 3.28 15.67
C ILE A 99 -16.71 2.46 15.90
N SER A 100 -17.67 2.54 14.97
CA SER A 100 -18.93 1.79 15.03
C SER A 100 -18.72 0.28 14.97
N HIS A 101 -17.69 -0.19 14.25
CA HIS A 101 -17.40 -1.63 14.07
C HIS A 101 -16.09 -2.06 14.75
N LYS A 102 -15.66 -1.34 15.80
CA LYS A 102 -14.36 -1.52 16.46
C LYS A 102 -14.08 -2.96 16.90
N ARG A 103 -15.10 -3.72 17.32
CA ARG A 103 -14.94 -5.10 17.78
C ARG A 103 -14.49 -6.02 16.64
N SER A 104 -15.20 -5.96 15.50
CA SER A 104 -14.83 -6.76 14.33
C SER A 104 -13.50 -6.30 13.76
N PHE A 105 -13.30 -4.99 13.65
CA PHE A 105 -12.06 -4.39 13.15
C PHE A 105 -10.83 -4.81 13.98
N LEU A 106 -10.90 -4.73 15.31
CA LEU A 106 -9.81 -5.17 16.19
C LEU A 106 -9.60 -6.69 16.17
N MET A 107 -10.67 -7.47 15.96
CA MET A 107 -10.57 -8.93 15.82
C MET A 107 -9.78 -9.32 14.57
N PHE A 108 -10.00 -8.65 13.43
CA PHE A 108 -9.20 -8.90 12.22
C PHE A 108 -7.74 -8.47 12.41
N LEU A 109 -7.52 -7.27 12.94
CA LEU A 109 -6.18 -6.68 13.01
C LEU A 109 -5.25 -7.28 14.07
N LEU A 110 -5.79 -7.82 15.17
CA LEU A 110 -4.97 -8.33 16.27
C LEU A 110 -4.90 -9.86 16.27
N PRO A 111 -5.92 -10.62 16.74
CA PRO A 111 -5.78 -12.06 16.87
C PRO A 111 -5.70 -12.77 15.51
N ILE A 112 -6.51 -12.37 14.52
CA ILE A 112 -6.52 -13.04 13.21
C ILE A 112 -5.20 -12.80 12.47
N MET A 113 -4.75 -11.55 12.41
CA MET A 113 -3.47 -11.20 11.80
C MET A 113 -2.28 -11.92 12.47
N LEU A 114 -2.25 -12.03 13.80
CA LEU A 114 -1.22 -12.79 14.51
C LEU A 114 -1.25 -14.29 14.17
N VAL A 115 -2.44 -14.89 14.10
CA VAL A 115 -2.59 -16.30 13.69
C VAL A 115 -2.12 -16.48 12.25
N MET A 116 -2.50 -15.59 11.34
CA MET A 116 -2.04 -15.61 9.95
C MET A 116 -0.51 -15.54 9.86
N TRP A 117 0.11 -14.68 10.67
CA TRP A 117 1.57 -14.55 10.72
C TRP A 117 2.26 -15.82 11.17
N VAL A 118 1.80 -16.43 12.27
CA VAL A 118 2.37 -17.67 12.79
C VAL A 118 2.19 -18.82 11.80
N VAL A 119 0.98 -18.99 11.26
CA VAL A 119 0.68 -20.06 10.29
C VAL A 119 1.51 -19.90 9.02
N SER A 120 1.59 -18.69 8.46
CA SER A 120 2.40 -18.42 7.27
C SER A 120 3.88 -18.69 7.52
N SER A 121 4.40 -18.30 8.68
CA SER A 121 5.79 -18.56 9.07
C SER A 121 6.09 -20.05 9.20
N ILE A 122 5.16 -20.83 9.75
CA ILE A 122 5.28 -22.30 9.83
C ILE A 122 5.30 -22.92 8.44
N ILE A 123 4.41 -22.50 7.54
CA ILE A 123 4.36 -22.99 6.16
C ILE A 123 5.68 -22.69 5.45
N VAL A 124 6.19 -21.46 5.56
CA VAL A 124 7.49 -21.06 4.97
C VAL A 124 8.63 -21.92 5.50
N LYS A 125 8.67 -22.15 6.82
CA LYS A 125 9.68 -22.99 7.45
C LYS A 125 9.68 -24.41 6.88
N LEU A 126 8.49 -25.01 6.76
CA LEU A 126 8.34 -26.38 6.28
C LEU A 126 8.64 -26.49 4.77
N ALA A 127 8.22 -25.52 3.98
CA ALA A 127 8.38 -25.53 2.53
C ALA A 127 9.81 -25.19 2.07
N LEU A 128 10.47 -24.22 2.72
CA LEU A 128 11.77 -23.69 2.30
C LEU A 128 12.93 -24.09 3.22
N SER A 129 12.66 -24.83 4.31
CA SER A 129 13.66 -25.25 5.30
C SER A 129 14.46 -24.10 5.93
N PHE A 130 13.84 -22.92 6.05
CA PHE A 130 14.46 -21.74 6.65
C PHE A 130 14.59 -21.85 8.18
N SER A 131 15.52 -21.07 8.75
CA SER A 131 15.58 -20.90 10.20
C SER A 131 14.29 -20.22 10.69
N TRP A 132 13.95 -20.39 11.98
CA TRP A 132 12.75 -19.79 12.55
C TRP A 132 12.68 -18.28 12.32
N THR A 133 13.79 -17.57 12.57
CA THR A 133 13.86 -16.12 12.42
C THR A 133 13.60 -15.66 10.97
N HIS A 134 14.23 -16.30 9.99
CA HIS A 134 13.97 -15.99 8.58
C HIS A 134 12.53 -16.33 8.16
N SER A 135 11.98 -17.43 8.68
CA SER A 135 10.59 -17.82 8.40
C SER A 135 9.59 -16.81 8.96
N PHE A 136 9.84 -16.27 10.15
CA PHE A 136 9.02 -15.20 10.74
C PHE A 136 9.13 -13.87 9.98
N ILE A 137 10.30 -13.55 9.41
CA ILE A 137 10.48 -12.37 8.55
C ILE A 137 9.64 -12.52 7.28
N VAL A 138 9.78 -13.64 6.56
CA VAL A 138 9.00 -13.88 5.34
C VAL A 138 7.51 -13.95 5.64
N GLY A 139 7.12 -14.61 6.72
CA GLY A 139 5.73 -14.64 7.19
C GLY A 139 5.19 -13.25 7.45
N ALA A 140 5.97 -12.36 8.07
CA ALA A 140 5.57 -10.97 8.32
C ALA A 140 5.36 -10.18 7.02
N CYS A 141 6.14 -10.45 5.97
CA CYS A 141 5.94 -9.83 4.65
C CYS A 141 4.68 -10.33 3.93
N VAL A 142 4.23 -11.55 4.19
CA VAL A 142 3.05 -12.16 3.54
C VAL A 142 1.74 -11.88 4.29
N THR A 143 1.82 -11.52 5.57
CA THR A 143 0.63 -11.37 6.44
C THR A 143 -0.27 -10.18 6.09
N PRO A 144 0.25 -8.97 5.81
CA PRO A 144 -0.59 -7.82 5.45
C PRO A 144 -1.37 -8.10 4.15
N THR A 145 -2.68 -7.90 4.18
CA THR A 145 -3.56 -8.04 3.02
C THR A 145 -3.69 -6.71 2.28
N ASP A 146 -3.34 -6.71 1.00
CA ASP A 146 -3.20 -5.50 0.18
C ASP A 146 -4.56 -4.84 -0.15
N PRO A 147 -4.75 -3.55 0.17
CA PRO A 147 -5.98 -2.84 -0.17
C PRO A 147 -6.25 -2.71 -1.68
N ILE A 148 -5.23 -2.69 -2.54
CA ILE A 148 -5.43 -2.66 -4.00
C ILE A 148 -6.00 -3.99 -4.48
N LEU A 149 -5.40 -5.11 -4.07
CA LEU A 149 -5.92 -6.43 -4.40
C LEU A 149 -7.30 -6.66 -3.79
N ALA A 150 -7.53 -6.23 -2.54
CA ALA A 150 -8.84 -6.30 -1.92
C ALA A 150 -9.89 -5.49 -2.70
N HIS A 151 -9.55 -4.25 -3.10
CA HIS A 151 -10.41 -3.38 -3.92
C HIS A 151 -10.89 -4.06 -5.21
N SER A 152 -10.05 -4.88 -5.85
CA SER A 152 -10.42 -5.58 -7.08
C SER A 152 -11.57 -6.58 -6.88
N VAL A 153 -11.73 -7.13 -5.67
CA VAL A 153 -12.78 -8.10 -5.32
C VAL A 153 -14.04 -7.41 -4.80
N ILE A 154 -13.89 -6.26 -4.13
CA ILE A 154 -15.01 -5.56 -3.48
C ILE A 154 -15.58 -4.38 -4.29
N LYS A 155 -14.96 -3.99 -5.40
CA LYS A 155 -15.45 -2.95 -6.32
C LYS A 155 -15.82 -3.56 -7.67
N GLY A 156 -16.65 -2.84 -8.44
CA GLY A 156 -17.13 -3.28 -9.76
C GLY A 156 -18.57 -3.82 -9.73
N LYS A 157 -19.15 -4.09 -10.91
CA LYS A 157 -20.56 -4.48 -11.03
C LYS A 157 -20.88 -5.80 -10.32
N PHE A 158 -19.97 -6.76 -10.38
CA PHE A 158 -20.12 -8.04 -9.68
C PHE A 158 -20.20 -7.82 -8.16
N ALA A 159 -19.20 -7.15 -7.58
CA ALA A 159 -19.16 -6.89 -6.15
C ALA A 159 -20.37 -6.05 -5.68
N ASN A 160 -20.77 -5.04 -6.45
CA ASN A 160 -21.95 -4.23 -6.15
C ASN A 160 -23.25 -5.03 -6.12
N LYS A 161 -23.35 -6.09 -6.94
CA LYS A 161 -24.54 -6.94 -7.05
C LYS A 161 -24.58 -8.06 -6.00
N TYR A 162 -23.42 -8.65 -5.69
CA TYR A 162 -23.36 -9.88 -4.89
C TYR A 162 -22.76 -9.70 -3.50
N ILE A 163 -22.05 -8.60 -3.22
CA ILE A 163 -21.37 -8.38 -1.92
C ILE A 163 -22.05 -7.25 -1.15
N PRO A 164 -22.64 -7.53 0.03
CA PRO A 164 -23.21 -6.53 0.91
C PRO A 164 -22.25 -5.37 1.21
N HIS A 165 -22.79 -4.15 1.30
CA HIS A 165 -21.98 -2.94 1.48
C HIS A 165 -21.14 -2.96 2.77
N HIS A 166 -21.64 -3.55 3.84
CA HIS A 166 -20.91 -3.70 5.10
C HIS A 166 -19.65 -4.57 4.93
N LEU A 167 -19.73 -5.69 4.19
CA LEU A 167 -18.58 -6.57 3.96
C LEU A 167 -17.50 -5.87 3.14
N ARG A 168 -17.90 -5.07 2.15
CA ARG A 168 -16.96 -4.28 1.34
C ARG A 168 -16.21 -3.25 2.18
N ASN A 169 -16.92 -2.56 3.07
CA ASN A 169 -16.32 -1.55 3.94
C ASN A 169 -15.37 -2.17 4.98
N ILE A 170 -15.72 -3.32 5.58
CA ILE A 170 -14.84 -3.97 6.56
C ILE A 170 -13.57 -4.54 5.91
N ILE A 171 -13.69 -5.16 4.74
CA ILE A 171 -12.52 -5.65 3.97
C ILE A 171 -11.62 -4.48 3.57
N SER A 172 -12.19 -3.36 3.12
CA SER A 172 -11.41 -2.14 2.82
C SER A 172 -10.68 -1.62 4.06
N ALA A 173 -11.39 -1.53 5.19
CA ALA A 173 -10.83 -1.01 6.43
C ALA A 173 -9.72 -1.90 6.98
N GLU A 174 -9.92 -3.21 6.99
CA GLU A 174 -8.90 -4.20 7.38
C GLU A 174 -7.65 -4.05 6.51
N SER A 175 -7.82 -4.07 5.19
CA SER A 175 -6.70 -4.02 4.23
C SER A 175 -5.95 -2.69 4.30
N GLY A 176 -6.61 -1.58 4.64
CA GLY A 176 -5.90 -0.30 4.85
C GLY A 176 -5.13 -0.22 6.17
N ALA A 177 -5.60 -0.91 7.21
CA ALA A 177 -5.03 -0.78 8.56
C ALA A 177 -3.93 -1.80 8.86
N ASN A 178 -3.96 -2.96 8.20
CA ASN A 178 -2.96 -4.00 8.38
C ASN A 178 -1.58 -3.63 7.79
N ASP A 179 -1.51 -2.76 6.78
CA ASP A 179 -0.26 -2.25 6.19
C ASP A 179 0.61 -1.60 7.29
N GLY A 180 -0.02 -0.88 8.22
CA GLY A 180 0.66 -0.29 9.38
C GLY A 180 1.04 -1.33 10.44
N LEU A 181 0.19 -2.33 10.69
CA LEU A 181 0.46 -3.39 11.69
C LEU A 181 1.42 -4.48 11.21
N GLY A 182 1.74 -4.54 9.91
CA GLY A 182 2.78 -5.43 9.40
C GLY A 182 4.17 -5.07 9.94
N PHE A 183 4.41 -3.77 10.17
CA PHE A 183 5.68 -3.26 10.67
C PHE A 183 6.15 -3.88 11.99
N PRO A 184 5.34 -3.89 13.08
CA PRO A 184 5.75 -4.55 14.33
C PRO A 184 5.97 -6.05 14.18
N LEU A 185 5.21 -6.74 13.32
CA LEU A 185 5.42 -8.18 13.08
C LEU A 185 6.75 -8.45 12.37
N LEU A 186 7.16 -7.55 11.48
CA LEU A 186 8.43 -7.64 10.76
C LEU A 186 9.63 -7.29 11.65
N MET A 187 9.52 -6.24 12.47
CA MET A 187 10.62 -5.74 13.28
C MET A 187 11.03 -6.71 14.41
N LEU A 188 10.08 -7.46 14.98
CA LEU A 188 10.37 -8.41 16.05
C LEU A 188 11.45 -9.46 15.67
N PRO A 189 11.28 -10.24 14.58
CA PRO A 189 12.32 -11.20 14.18
C PRO A 189 13.59 -10.51 13.64
N ILE A 190 13.50 -9.28 13.11
CA ILE A 190 14.70 -8.49 12.75
C ILE A 190 15.54 -8.18 14.00
N TYR A 191 14.92 -7.77 15.11
CA TYR A 191 15.66 -7.56 16.35
C TYR A 191 16.27 -8.86 16.89
N PHE A 192 15.60 -10.01 16.73
CA PHE A 192 16.21 -11.30 17.06
C PHE A 192 17.43 -11.66 16.19
N LEU A 193 17.57 -11.10 14.99
CA LEU A 193 18.81 -11.25 14.20
C LEU A 193 19.93 -10.30 14.65
N GLN A 194 19.59 -9.17 15.26
CA GLN A 194 20.54 -8.12 15.63
C GLN A 194 21.13 -8.31 17.03
N THR A 195 20.50 -9.11 17.90
CA THR A 195 20.97 -9.34 19.26
C THR A 195 20.72 -10.78 19.70
N ASP A 196 21.72 -11.40 20.32
CA ASP A 196 21.60 -12.74 20.91
C ASP A 196 20.77 -12.74 22.20
N ASN A 197 20.56 -11.56 22.80
CA ASN A 197 19.74 -11.40 24.00
C ASN A 197 18.27 -11.14 23.65
N ILE A 198 17.41 -12.14 23.89
CA ILE A 198 15.96 -12.09 23.67
C ILE A 198 15.31 -10.94 24.45
N GLY A 199 15.71 -10.70 25.70
CA GLY A 199 15.16 -9.63 26.53
C GLY A 199 15.45 -8.25 25.94
N LYS A 200 16.66 -8.05 25.40
CA LYS A 200 17.03 -6.80 24.71
C LYS A 200 16.24 -6.61 23.42
N ALA A 201 16.05 -7.67 22.61
CA ALA A 201 15.23 -7.61 21.40
C ALA A 201 13.77 -7.24 21.72
N LEU A 202 13.16 -7.87 22.72
CA LEU A 202 11.80 -7.55 23.15
C LEU A 202 11.68 -6.12 23.69
N MET A 203 12.68 -5.66 24.45
CA MET A 203 12.71 -4.29 24.96
C MET A 203 12.82 -3.29 23.81
N GLN A 204 13.69 -3.54 22.82
CA GLN A 204 13.81 -2.70 21.63
C GLN A 204 12.52 -2.69 20.81
N TRP A 205 11.90 -3.86 20.61
CA TRP A 205 10.63 -3.96 19.93
C TRP A 205 9.51 -3.17 20.62
N LEU A 206 9.41 -3.25 21.95
CA LEU A 206 8.40 -2.50 22.69
C LEU A 206 8.70 -0.99 22.70
N THR A 207 9.94 -0.59 22.93
CA THR A 207 10.31 0.83 23.10
C THR A 207 10.47 1.55 21.76
N ILE A 208 11.21 0.97 20.82
CA ILE A 208 11.48 1.60 19.52
C ILE A 208 10.28 1.40 18.60
N THR A 209 9.83 0.17 18.37
CA THR A 209 8.76 -0.06 17.40
C THR A 209 7.40 0.40 17.90
N TRP A 210 6.95 -0.06 19.06
CA TRP A 210 5.60 0.30 19.55
C TRP A 210 5.50 1.72 20.10
N LEU A 211 6.36 2.10 21.04
CA LEU A 211 6.24 3.41 21.71
C LEU A 211 6.75 4.56 20.83
N TYR A 212 7.95 4.43 20.26
CA TYR A 212 8.54 5.50 19.48
C TYR A 212 7.97 5.56 18.06
N GLU A 213 8.19 4.57 17.21
CA GLU A 213 7.82 4.64 15.78
C GLU A 213 6.30 4.66 15.59
N ILE A 214 5.57 3.67 16.12
CA ILE A 214 4.12 3.59 15.97
C ILE A 214 3.43 4.69 16.79
N GLY A 215 3.80 4.86 18.06
CA GLY A 215 3.21 5.86 18.94
C GLY A 215 3.37 7.28 18.40
N LEU A 216 4.57 7.67 17.99
CA LEU A 216 4.81 8.99 17.40
C LEU A 216 4.06 9.16 16.06
N SER A 217 4.03 8.13 15.21
CA SER A 217 3.29 8.17 13.94
C SER A 217 1.79 8.39 14.15
N ILE A 218 1.19 7.75 15.15
CA ILE A 218 -0.23 7.96 15.51
C ILE A 218 -0.45 9.40 15.97
N VAL A 219 0.43 9.94 16.81
CA VAL A 219 0.31 11.32 17.32
C VAL A 219 0.43 12.34 16.18
N ILE A 220 1.46 12.21 15.33
CA ILE A 220 1.69 13.10 14.18
C ILE A 220 0.52 12.98 13.19
N GLY A 221 0.12 11.77 12.83
CA GLY A 221 -1.01 11.52 11.94
C GLY A 221 -2.32 12.10 12.47
N PHE A 222 -2.58 11.99 13.78
CA PHE A 222 -3.74 12.61 14.42
C PHE A 222 -3.70 14.14 14.34
N ILE A 223 -2.56 14.76 14.68
CA ILE A 223 -2.41 16.22 14.65
C ILE A 223 -2.60 16.75 13.22
N LEU A 224 -1.94 16.14 12.24
CA LEU A 224 -2.03 16.56 10.83
C LEU A 224 -3.44 16.32 10.28
N GLY A 225 -4.02 15.14 10.49
CA GLY A 225 -5.37 14.82 10.02
C GLY A 225 -6.45 15.69 10.67
N TYR A 226 -6.33 15.97 11.96
CA TYR A 226 -7.25 16.87 12.68
C TYR A 226 -7.13 18.31 12.16
N SER A 227 -5.91 18.82 11.99
CA SER A 227 -5.65 20.17 11.45
C SER A 227 -6.17 20.30 10.03
N ALA A 228 -5.85 19.32 9.17
CA ALA A 228 -6.31 19.25 7.79
C ALA A 228 -7.85 19.27 7.70
N LYS A 229 -8.53 18.47 8.53
CA LYS A 229 -10.00 18.48 8.62
C LYS A 229 -10.55 19.87 8.95
N HIS A 230 -9.98 20.57 9.93
CA HIS A 230 -10.47 21.89 10.35
C HIS A 230 -10.25 22.96 9.27
N ILE A 231 -9.07 22.96 8.66
CA ILE A 231 -8.71 23.90 7.58
C ILE A 231 -9.62 23.67 6.37
N LEU A 232 -9.86 22.42 6.01
CA LEU A 232 -10.71 22.05 4.89
C LEU A 232 -12.18 22.46 5.12
N GLN A 233 -12.72 22.18 6.31
CA GLN A 233 -14.07 22.60 6.69
C GLN A 233 -14.25 24.12 6.72
N LYS A 234 -13.23 24.86 7.16
CA LYS A 234 -13.25 26.32 7.15
C LYS A 234 -13.21 26.87 5.72
N SER A 235 -12.39 26.27 4.85
CA SER A 235 -12.26 26.66 3.44
C SER A 235 -13.54 26.38 2.66
N GLU A 236 -14.18 25.23 2.90
CA GLU A 236 -15.49 24.88 2.32
C GLU A 236 -16.59 25.86 2.74
N LYS A 237 -16.68 26.18 4.03
CA LYS A 237 -17.66 27.16 4.54
C LYS A 237 -17.49 28.56 3.95
N ASN A 238 -16.25 28.93 3.65
CA ASN A 238 -15.91 30.22 3.05
C ASN A 238 -16.01 30.20 1.51
N GLY A 239 -16.42 29.09 0.89
CA GLY A 239 -16.53 28.96 -0.56
C GLY A 239 -15.17 28.99 -1.29
N LEU A 240 -14.07 28.68 -0.60
CA LEU A 240 -12.70 28.76 -1.14
C LEU A 240 -12.27 27.48 -1.87
N ILE A 241 -12.97 26.37 -1.71
CA ILE A 241 -12.58 25.07 -2.26
C ILE A 241 -13.72 24.45 -3.09
N ASP A 242 -13.35 23.89 -4.25
CA ASP A 242 -14.26 23.12 -5.10
C ASP A 242 -14.27 21.63 -4.70
N LYS A 243 -15.27 20.88 -5.17
CA LYS A 243 -15.40 19.44 -4.87
C LYS A 243 -14.27 18.59 -5.49
N GLY A 244 -13.68 19.00 -6.61
CA GLY A 244 -12.59 18.28 -7.27
C GLY A 244 -11.27 18.34 -6.48
N SER A 245 -11.04 19.45 -5.78
CA SER A 245 -9.85 19.73 -5.00
C SER A 245 -9.76 18.90 -3.72
N PHE A 246 -10.87 18.28 -3.27
CA PHE A 246 -10.85 17.38 -2.12
C PHE A 246 -9.95 16.17 -2.33
N LEU A 247 -9.98 15.56 -3.53
CA LEU A 247 -9.13 14.42 -3.83
C LEU A 247 -7.66 14.81 -3.90
N ALA A 248 -7.37 15.96 -4.54
CA ALA A 248 -6.03 16.51 -4.60
C ALA A 248 -5.48 16.85 -3.20
N PHE A 249 -6.33 17.40 -2.33
CA PHE A 249 -5.98 17.68 -0.94
C PHE A 249 -5.63 16.40 -0.16
N SER A 250 -6.42 15.33 -0.31
CA SER A 250 -6.14 14.04 0.32
C SER A 250 -4.82 13.43 -0.16
N ILE A 251 -4.53 13.49 -1.47
CA ILE A 251 -3.26 13.01 -2.02
C ILE A 251 -2.10 13.88 -1.52
N GLY A 252 -2.26 15.21 -1.49
CA GLY A 252 -1.25 16.12 -0.96
C GLY A 252 -0.94 15.85 0.51
N LEU A 253 -1.97 15.59 1.32
CA LEU A 253 -1.80 15.21 2.73
C LEU A 253 -1.06 13.87 2.88
N ALA A 254 -1.32 12.89 2.01
CA ALA A 254 -0.62 11.61 2.03
C ALA A 254 0.89 11.73 1.75
N VAL A 255 1.29 12.71 0.93
CA VAL A 255 2.70 12.95 0.57
C VAL A 255 3.45 13.73 1.66
N ILE A 256 2.73 14.51 2.46
CA ILE A 256 3.29 15.29 3.58
C ILE A 256 3.64 14.39 4.79
N ILE A 257 2.88 13.32 4.98
CA ILE A 257 3.01 12.34 6.07
C ILE A 257 4.10 11.32 5.70
#